data_AF-A0A970BS20-F1
#
_entry.id   AF-A0A970BS20-F1
#
_cell.length_a   1.000
_cell.length_b   1.000
_cell.length_c   1.000
_cell.angle_alpha   90.00
_cell.angle_beta   90.00
_cell.angle_gamma   90.00
#
_symmetry.space_group_name_H-M   'P 1'
#
loop_
_entity.id
_entity.type
_entity.pdbx_description
1 polymer ?
#
loop_
_entity_poly.entity_id
_entity_poly.type
_entity_poly.pdbx_seq_one_letter_code
_entity_poly.pdbx_strand_id
1 'polypeptide(L)'
;MRPSHLFPLCCSLLLGGCSLLSGQPQPPVYERMQGTLSFSDAQWQLLPCDATEPLVLDIPHTLQPALELCQPTENNGCFADLEVLQGSQPASVARLHRVETESHGCQDETFAHLQIAAFGNEPFWSLRLNEQGLVLQQPGEPTLALPYIREQLADGLHYISSHADHQQLGLWISQQPCTDSMSGFWYGLSARLEWQGQTFSGCAYYGAQHSSNP
;
A
#
# COMPACT_ATOMS: atom_id res chain seq x y z
N MET A 1 -71.35 29.37 -52.75
CA MET A 1 -70.17 30.23 -52.53
C MET A 1 -69.33 29.60 -51.43
N ARG A 2 -68.06 29.23 -51.70
CA ARG A 2 -67.01 29.00 -50.67
C ARG A 2 -66.77 30.33 -49.90
N PRO A 3 -66.17 30.39 -48.69
CA PRO A 3 -65.21 29.48 -48.02
C PRO A 3 -65.63 29.22 -46.53
N SER A 4 -64.91 28.59 -45.59
CA SER A 4 -63.53 28.78 -45.16
C SER A 4 -63.10 27.64 -44.24
N HIS A 5 -61.82 27.31 -44.35
CA HIS A 5 -61.12 26.22 -43.68
C HIS A 5 -60.81 26.56 -42.22
N LEU A 6 -61.05 25.61 -41.29
CA LEU A 6 -60.37 25.58 -40.00
C LEU A 6 -59.49 24.33 -39.96
N PHE A 7 -58.18 24.53 -39.94
CA PHE A 7 -57.17 23.50 -39.77
C PHE A 7 -56.67 23.61 -38.32
N PRO A 8 -56.86 22.61 -37.43
CA PRO A 8 -56.24 22.65 -36.13
C PRO A 8 -54.79 22.21 -36.27
N LEU A 9 -53.87 23.13 -35.98
CA LEU A 9 -52.44 22.93 -35.91
C LEU A 9 -52.13 22.06 -34.68
N CYS A 10 -51.89 20.76 -34.88
CA CYS A 10 -51.40 19.86 -33.85
C CYS A 10 -49.89 20.14 -33.66
N CYS A 11 -49.56 20.92 -32.64
CA CYS A 11 -48.19 21.25 -32.29
C CYS A 11 -47.59 20.09 -31.48
N SER A 12 -46.87 19.21 -32.16
CA SER A 12 -46.11 18.11 -31.56
C SER A 12 -44.94 18.67 -30.75
N LEU A 13 -45.07 18.76 -29.43
CA LEU A 13 -43.96 19.03 -28.52
C LEU A 13 -43.02 17.82 -28.49
N LEU A 14 -42.00 17.84 -29.34
CA LEU A 14 -40.83 16.98 -29.20
C LEU A 14 -40.00 17.51 -28.01
N LEU A 15 -40.23 16.95 -26.82
CA LEU A 15 -39.32 17.11 -25.69
C LEU A 15 -38.00 16.38 -26.03
N GLY A 16 -37.07 17.11 -26.62
CA GLY A 16 -35.68 16.70 -26.78
C GLY A 16 -34.99 16.69 -25.42
N GLY A 17 -35.03 15.55 -24.73
CA GLY A 17 -34.16 15.29 -23.59
C GLY A 17 -32.74 15.02 -24.07
N CYS A 18 -31.96 16.07 -24.30
CA CYS A 18 -30.52 15.92 -24.46
C CYS A 18 -29.87 15.81 -23.08
N SER A 19 -29.34 14.62 -22.84
CA SER A 19 -28.57 14.16 -21.70
C SER A 19 -27.48 15.15 -21.27
N LEU A 20 -27.59 15.70 -20.06
CA LEU A 20 -26.46 16.28 -19.33
C LEU A 20 -25.98 15.26 -18.31
N LEU A 21 -25.31 14.20 -18.79
CA LEU A 21 -24.44 13.38 -17.94
C LEU A 21 -23.09 14.10 -17.89
N SER A 22 -22.95 15.03 -16.94
CA SER A 22 -21.63 15.50 -16.53
C SER A 22 -20.85 14.29 -16.02
N GLY A 23 -19.75 13.93 -16.69
CA GLY A 23 -18.92 12.79 -16.32
C GLY A 23 -18.52 12.89 -14.84
N GLN A 24 -18.72 11.82 -14.08
CA GLN A 24 -18.30 11.81 -12.69
C GLN A 24 -16.78 12.04 -12.62
N PRO A 25 -16.29 12.80 -11.63
CA PRO A 25 -14.85 12.99 -11.45
C PRO A 25 -14.17 11.62 -11.37
N GLN A 26 -13.19 11.38 -12.23
CA GLN A 26 -12.40 10.16 -12.16
C GLN A 26 -11.62 10.16 -10.83
N PRO A 27 -11.59 9.04 -10.09
CA PRO A 27 -10.83 8.99 -8.84
C PRO A 27 -9.34 9.25 -9.11
N PRO A 28 -8.61 9.82 -8.14
CA PRO A 28 -7.18 10.01 -8.27
C PRO A 28 -6.49 8.66 -8.51
N VAL A 29 -5.50 8.67 -9.40
CA VAL A 29 -4.68 7.51 -9.70
C VAL A 29 -3.36 7.67 -8.96
N TYR A 30 -2.97 6.62 -8.23
CA TYR A 30 -1.71 6.57 -7.51
C TYR A 30 -0.76 5.59 -8.20
N GLU A 31 0.51 5.97 -8.25
CA GLU A 31 1.58 5.15 -8.79
C GLU A 31 2.50 4.73 -7.63
N ARG A 32 2.72 3.42 -7.49
CA ARG A 32 3.62 2.88 -6.48
C ARG A 32 5.04 2.82 -7.02
N MET A 33 5.99 3.34 -6.25
CA MET A 33 7.40 3.43 -6.62
C MET A 33 8.28 2.92 -5.48
N GLN A 34 9.36 2.25 -5.84
CA GLN A 34 10.45 1.86 -4.94
C GLN A 34 11.73 2.53 -5.40
N GLY A 35 12.59 2.94 -4.47
CA GLY A 35 13.83 3.62 -4.84
C GLY A 35 14.65 4.13 -3.66
N THR A 36 15.72 4.84 -3.99
CA THR A 36 16.57 5.50 -3.00
C THR A 36 16.04 6.89 -2.72
N LEU A 37 15.57 7.10 -1.50
CA LEU A 37 15.14 8.40 -0.99
C LEU A 37 16.34 9.15 -0.39
N SER A 38 16.53 10.40 -0.80
CA SER A 38 17.58 11.27 -0.31
C SER A 38 17.08 12.70 -0.15
N PHE A 39 17.81 13.50 0.65
CA PHE A 39 17.52 14.91 0.85
C PHE A 39 18.69 15.75 0.31
N SER A 40 18.44 16.51 -0.76
CA SER A 40 19.44 17.32 -1.46
C SER A 40 18.79 18.65 -1.90
N ASP A 41 19.57 19.73 -1.98
CA ASP A 41 19.08 21.06 -2.40
C ASP A 41 17.80 21.54 -1.67
N ALA A 42 17.68 21.20 -0.38
CA ALA A 42 16.52 21.48 0.48
C ALA A 42 15.20 20.82 0.02
N GLN A 43 15.28 19.75 -0.77
CA GLN A 43 14.15 18.98 -1.27
C GLN A 43 14.34 17.47 -1.03
N TRP A 44 13.23 16.77 -0.84
CA TRP A 44 13.26 15.31 -0.87
C TRP A 44 13.23 14.83 -2.32
N GLN A 45 14.05 13.83 -2.63
CA GLN A 45 14.14 13.23 -3.95
C GLN A 45 14.13 11.71 -3.83
N LEU A 46 13.39 11.05 -4.73
CA LEU A 46 13.45 9.62 -4.93
C LEU A 46 14.16 9.33 -6.23
N LEU A 47 15.18 8.47 -6.22
CA LEU A 47 15.68 7.82 -7.43
C LEU A 47 15.01 6.44 -7.54
N PRO A 48 14.01 6.26 -8.42
CA PRO A 48 13.34 4.97 -8.59
C PRO A 48 14.34 3.86 -8.97
N CYS A 49 14.06 2.62 -8.54
CA CYS A 49 14.93 1.47 -8.75
C CYS A 49 15.25 1.20 -10.23
N ASP A 50 14.35 1.56 -11.13
CA ASP A 50 14.40 1.32 -12.58
C ASP A 50 14.62 2.60 -13.41
N ALA A 51 14.95 3.73 -12.75
CA ALA A 51 15.15 5.02 -13.39
C ALA A 51 16.59 5.54 -13.21
N THR A 52 16.97 6.49 -14.07
CA THR A 52 18.28 7.18 -14.00
C THR A 52 18.18 8.59 -13.44
N GLU A 53 16.99 9.18 -13.43
CA GLU A 53 16.75 10.56 -13.00
C GLU A 53 15.93 10.58 -11.70
N PRO A 54 16.29 11.44 -10.73
CA PRO A 54 15.53 11.58 -9.50
C PRO A 54 14.22 12.35 -9.72
N LEU A 55 13.20 11.97 -8.97
CA LEU A 55 11.92 12.66 -8.87
C LEU A 55 11.89 13.52 -7.60
N VAL A 56 11.60 14.80 -7.74
CA VAL A 56 11.37 15.70 -6.59
C VAL A 56 10.03 15.36 -5.96
N LEU A 57 10.04 15.14 -4.64
CA LEU A 57 8.86 14.78 -3.86
C LEU A 57 8.30 15.98 -3.09
N ASP A 58 6.97 16.05 -3.03
CA ASP A 58 6.24 16.83 -2.05
C ASP A 58 5.75 15.87 -0.95
N ILE A 59 6.35 15.97 0.25
CA ILE A 59 6.12 15.05 1.37
C ILE A 59 5.29 15.74 2.44
N PRO A 60 4.09 15.23 2.77
CA PRO A 60 3.29 15.75 3.87
C PRO A 60 4.05 15.77 5.20
N HIS A 61 3.85 16.82 6.00
CA HIS A 61 4.47 16.95 7.33
C HIS A 61 4.22 15.74 8.25
N THR A 62 3.07 15.08 8.10
CA THR A 62 2.70 13.88 8.86
C THR A 62 3.59 12.67 8.59
N LEU A 63 4.28 12.64 7.44
CA LEU A 63 5.19 11.55 7.06
C LEU A 63 6.65 11.87 7.37
N GLN A 64 6.99 13.11 7.75
CA GLN A 64 8.40 13.48 8.02
C GLN A 64 9.08 12.65 9.11
N PRO A 65 8.42 12.26 10.23
CA PRO A 65 9.05 11.42 11.24
C PRO A 65 9.53 10.07 10.69
N ALA A 66 8.84 9.51 9.70
CA ALA A 66 9.22 8.26 9.04
C ALA A 66 10.50 8.38 8.19
N LEU A 67 10.96 9.60 7.91
CA LEU A 67 12.12 9.88 7.07
C LEU A 67 13.34 10.33 7.90
N GLU A 68 13.20 10.44 9.22
CA GLU A 68 14.30 10.84 10.11
C GLU A 68 15.50 9.88 9.99
N LEU A 69 15.25 8.59 9.76
CA LEU A 69 16.30 7.60 9.51
C LEU A 69 17.09 7.82 8.21
N CYS A 70 16.58 8.63 7.29
CA CYS A 70 17.21 8.93 6.00
C CYS A 70 18.02 10.22 6.01
N GLN A 71 18.13 10.90 7.16
CA GLN A 71 18.84 12.15 7.27
C GLN A 71 20.36 11.96 7.07
N PRO A 72 21.07 12.98 6.55
CA PRO A 72 22.42 12.86 6.04
C PRO A 72 23.43 12.85 7.19
N THR A 73 23.59 11.71 7.84
CA THR A 73 24.71 11.52 8.78
C THR A 73 25.85 10.79 8.10
N GLU A 74 25.62 9.68 7.37
CA GLU A 74 26.68 8.99 6.60
C GLU A 74 26.20 8.21 5.35
N ASN A 75 24.90 7.91 5.23
CA ASN A 75 24.35 7.10 4.13
C ASN A 75 23.86 7.96 2.96
N ASN A 76 24.16 7.57 1.72
CA ASN A 76 23.73 8.21 0.47
C ASN A 76 22.21 8.08 0.19
N GLY A 77 21.38 8.12 1.23
CA GLY A 77 19.95 7.89 1.19
C GLY A 77 19.53 6.58 1.86
N CYS A 78 18.23 6.32 1.84
CA CYS A 78 17.58 5.12 2.37
C CYS A 78 16.68 4.52 1.29
N PHE A 79 16.39 3.22 1.38
CA PHE A 79 15.36 2.62 0.56
C PHE A 79 13.98 3.10 1.01
N ALA A 80 13.12 3.44 0.05
CA ALA A 80 11.72 3.78 0.31
C ALA A 80 10.80 3.06 -0.69
N ASP A 81 9.61 2.71 -0.20
CA ASP A 81 8.48 2.21 -0.98
C ASP A 81 7.28 3.10 -0.69
N LEU A 82 6.76 3.77 -1.72
CA LEU A 82 5.76 4.83 -1.56
C LEU A 82 4.77 4.86 -2.73
N GLU A 83 3.65 5.54 -2.52
CA GLU A 83 2.67 5.87 -3.56
C GLU A 83 2.69 7.38 -3.81
N VAL A 84 2.77 7.78 -5.07
CA VAL A 84 2.66 9.18 -5.50
C VAL A 84 1.37 9.42 -6.27
N LEU A 85 0.84 10.64 -6.19
CA LEU A 85 -0.28 11.06 -7.03
C LEU A 85 0.17 11.24 -8.48
N GLN A 86 -0.43 10.50 -9.41
CA GLN A 86 -0.05 10.55 -10.82
C GLN A 86 -0.29 11.96 -11.41
N GLY A 87 0.69 12.48 -12.13
CA GLY A 87 0.61 13.80 -12.79
C GLY A 87 0.86 15.01 -11.87
N SER A 88 1.19 14.79 -10.59
CA SER A 88 1.63 15.86 -9.69
C SER A 88 3.09 16.25 -9.93
N GLN A 89 3.41 17.55 -9.80
CA GLN A 89 4.76 18.11 -9.91
C GLN A 89 4.93 19.28 -8.92
N PRO A 90 5.80 19.18 -7.89
CA PRO A 90 6.54 17.98 -7.46
C PRO A 90 5.61 16.80 -7.17
N ALA A 91 6.15 15.58 -7.18
CA ALA A 91 5.34 14.38 -6.99
C ALA A 91 4.84 14.29 -5.54
N SER A 92 3.54 14.46 -5.34
CA SER A 92 2.90 14.43 -4.02
C SER A 92 2.82 13.01 -3.50
N VAL A 93 3.48 12.75 -2.37
CA VAL A 93 3.46 11.44 -1.69
C VAL A 93 2.12 11.25 -0.99
N ALA A 94 1.39 10.21 -1.40
CA ALA A 94 0.09 9.86 -0.83
C ALA A 94 0.21 8.83 0.29
N ARG A 95 1.16 7.88 0.18
CA ARG A 95 1.39 6.84 1.18
C ARG A 95 2.87 6.46 1.20
N LEU A 96 3.34 6.13 2.39
CA LEU A 96 4.64 5.50 2.62
C LEU A 96 4.40 4.09 3.14
N HIS A 97 4.95 3.08 2.48
CA HIS A 97 4.81 1.67 2.86
C HIS A 97 5.94 1.23 3.78
N ARG A 98 7.18 1.64 3.47
CA ARG A 98 8.37 1.33 4.27
C ARG A 98 9.54 2.24 3.95
N VAL A 99 10.43 2.40 4.92
CA VAL A 99 11.69 3.13 4.84
C VAL A 99 12.76 2.36 5.59
N GLU A 100 13.88 2.06 4.92
CA GLU A 100 14.90 1.13 5.40
C GLU A 100 16.30 1.67 5.03
N THR A 101 17.26 1.74 5.97
CA THR A 101 18.62 2.27 5.69
C THR A 101 19.59 1.23 5.13
N GLU A 102 19.41 -0.05 5.47
CA GLU A 102 20.34 -1.14 5.13
C GLU A 102 19.57 -2.39 4.71
N SER A 103 18.81 -2.30 3.62
CA SER A 103 18.02 -3.43 3.12
C SER A 103 18.37 -3.86 1.71
N HIS A 104 17.90 -5.05 1.33
CA HIS A 104 17.95 -5.51 -0.05
C HIS A 104 17.10 -4.67 -0.99
N GLY A 105 16.13 -3.89 -0.48
CA GLY A 105 15.39 -2.84 -1.20
C GLY A 105 15.03 -3.19 -2.64
N CYS A 106 15.61 -2.46 -3.59
CA CYS A 106 15.43 -2.65 -5.05
C CYS A 106 15.82 -4.04 -5.59
N GLN A 107 16.57 -4.84 -4.82
CA GLN A 107 17.02 -6.20 -5.16
C GLN A 107 16.13 -7.28 -4.50
N ASP A 108 15.06 -6.90 -3.82
CA ASP A 108 14.12 -7.85 -3.22
C ASP A 108 13.26 -8.55 -4.29
N GLU A 109 13.75 -9.69 -4.79
CA GLU A 109 13.05 -10.53 -5.78
C GLU A 109 11.72 -11.08 -5.28
N THR A 110 11.48 -11.07 -3.97
CA THR A 110 10.25 -11.62 -3.39
C THR A 110 9.10 -10.63 -3.41
N PHE A 111 9.37 -9.33 -3.47
CA PHE A 111 8.38 -8.26 -3.38
C PHE A 111 7.27 -8.40 -4.44
N ALA A 112 7.64 -8.76 -5.67
CA ALA A 112 6.72 -8.95 -6.80
C ALA A 112 5.66 -10.03 -6.56
N HIS A 113 5.92 -10.95 -5.64
CA HIS A 113 5.08 -12.09 -5.31
C HIS A 113 4.43 -11.98 -3.93
N LEU A 114 4.59 -10.86 -3.24
CA LEU A 114 4.05 -10.66 -1.89
C LEU A 114 2.72 -9.92 -1.96
N GLN A 115 1.77 -10.35 -1.14
CA GLN A 115 0.63 -9.54 -0.74
C GLN A 115 0.92 -8.83 0.58
N ILE A 116 1.44 -9.57 1.57
CA ILE A 116 1.78 -9.04 2.89
C ILE A 116 3.08 -9.70 3.34
N ALA A 117 3.97 -8.91 3.92
CA ALA A 117 5.06 -9.40 4.76
C ALA A 117 4.86 -8.85 6.17
N ALA A 118 5.00 -9.71 7.17
CA ALA A 118 4.92 -9.37 8.58
C ALA A 118 6.07 -10.06 9.34
N PHE A 119 6.63 -9.42 10.36
CA PHE A 119 7.75 -9.96 11.13
C PHE A 119 7.89 -9.25 12.47
N GLY A 120 8.57 -9.89 13.42
CA GLY A 120 8.93 -9.31 14.70
C GLY A 120 10.21 -9.91 15.25
N ASN A 121 10.80 -9.28 16.28
CA ASN A 121 12.15 -9.62 16.75
C ASN A 121 12.20 -10.43 18.05
N GLU A 122 11.20 -10.32 18.92
CA GLU A 122 11.27 -10.90 20.27
C GLU A 122 10.01 -11.69 20.65
N PRO A 123 10.04 -13.04 20.51
CA PRO A 123 11.03 -13.79 19.72
C PRO A 123 10.92 -13.50 18.22
N PHE A 124 11.95 -13.86 17.46
CA PHE A 124 11.94 -13.63 16.02
C PHE A 124 10.89 -14.50 15.32
N TRP A 125 10.16 -13.90 14.40
CA TRP A 125 9.23 -14.59 13.50
C TRP A 125 9.10 -13.80 12.19
N SER A 126 8.82 -14.50 11.10
CA SER A 126 8.42 -13.88 9.85
C SER A 126 7.26 -14.65 9.23
N LEU A 127 6.33 -13.91 8.63
CA LEU A 127 5.19 -14.43 7.93
C LEU A 127 5.06 -13.72 6.58
N ARG A 128 5.06 -14.51 5.51
CA ARG A 128 4.90 -14.03 4.14
C ARG A 128 3.63 -14.60 3.55
N LEU A 129 2.86 -13.76 2.89
CA LEU A 129 1.57 -14.10 2.31
C LEU A 129 1.57 -13.77 0.81
N ASN A 130 1.12 -14.71 -0.01
CA ASN A 130 0.87 -14.52 -1.43
C ASN A 130 -0.44 -15.20 -1.83
N GLU A 131 -0.76 -15.22 -3.12
CA GLU A 131 -2.02 -15.85 -3.60
C GLU A 131 -2.09 -17.36 -3.34
N GLN A 132 -0.94 -18.03 -3.18
CA GLN A 132 -0.84 -19.47 -3.01
C GLN A 132 -0.99 -19.91 -1.56
N GLY A 133 -0.63 -19.04 -0.60
CA GLY A 133 -0.69 -19.38 0.81
C GLY A 133 0.09 -18.43 1.70
N LEU A 134 0.22 -18.84 2.96
CA LEU A 134 1.04 -18.19 3.96
C LEU A 134 2.23 -19.08 4.31
N VAL A 135 3.38 -18.46 4.60
CA VAL A 135 4.59 -19.15 5.07
C VAL A 135 5.02 -18.50 6.38
N LEU A 136 5.02 -19.26 7.47
CA LEU A 136 5.55 -18.87 8.78
C LEU A 136 6.95 -19.46 8.97
N GLN A 137 7.89 -18.64 9.42
CA GLN A 137 9.23 -19.04 9.78
C GLN A 137 9.59 -18.53 11.17
N GLN A 138 10.20 -19.39 11.97
CA GLN A 138 10.73 -19.07 13.29
C GLN A 138 12.12 -19.73 13.45
N PRO A 139 13.04 -19.13 14.21
CA PRO A 139 14.35 -19.71 14.41
C PRO A 139 14.24 -21.05 15.13
N GLY A 140 14.89 -22.08 14.60
CA GLY A 140 14.91 -23.42 15.20
C GLY A 140 13.68 -24.27 14.92
N GLU A 141 12.64 -23.72 14.28
CA GLU A 141 11.41 -24.44 13.93
C GLU A 141 11.36 -24.77 12.43
N PRO A 142 10.66 -25.85 12.03
CA PRO A 142 10.37 -26.11 10.63
C PRO A 142 9.58 -24.97 9.98
N THR A 143 9.88 -24.64 8.72
CA THR A 143 9.06 -23.71 7.94
C THR A 143 7.67 -24.31 7.75
N LEU A 144 6.64 -23.49 8.01
CA LEU A 144 5.25 -23.91 7.95
C LEU A 144 4.54 -23.17 6.83
N ALA A 145 4.04 -23.91 5.84
CA ALA A 145 3.23 -23.37 4.75
C ALA A 145 1.77 -23.79 4.94
N LEU A 146 0.86 -22.82 4.97
CA LEU A 146 -0.56 -23.08 5.22
C LEU A 146 -1.45 -22.33 4.21
N PRO A 147 -2.64 -22.89 3.87
CA PRO A 147 -3.68 -22.09 3.24
C PRO A 147 -4.20 -21.03 4.23
N TYR A 148 -4.81 -19.96 3.73
CA TYR A 148 -5.38 -18.91 4.59
C TYR A 148 -6.75 -18.45 4.11
N ILE A 149 -7.47 -17.82 5.02
CA ILE A 149 -8.64 -16.98 4.74
C ILE A 149 -8.27 -15.56 5.14
N ARG A 150 -8.67 -14.59 4.32
CA ARG A 150 -8.54 -13.16 4.66
C ARG A 150 -9.93 -12.56 4.86
N GLU A 151 -10.09 -11.89 5.99
CA GLU A 151 -11.24 -11.07 6.30
C GLU A 151 -10.78 -9.60 6.40
N GLN A 152 -11.53 -8.71 5.76
CA GLN A 152 -11.37 -7.27 5.94
C GLN A 152 -12.46 -6.78 6.87
N LEU A 153 -12.03 -6.11 7.94
CA LEU A 153 -12.91 -5.56 8.96
C LEU A 153 -13.10 -4.06 8.72
N ALA A 154 -13.95 -3.44 9.53
CA ALA A 154 -14.06 -1.98 9.58
C ALA A 154 -12.69 -1.34 9.89
N ASP A 155 -12.53 -0.08 9.50
CA ASP A 155 -11.32 0.73 9.72
C ASP A 155 -10.06 0.20 9.02
N GLY A 156 -10.22 -0.68 8.03
CA GLY A 156 -9.12 -1.19 7.22
C GLY A 156 -8.18 -2.15 7.95
N LEU A 157 -8.66 -2.74 9.06
CA LEU A 157 -8.02 -3.87 9.72
C LEU A 157 -8.20 -5.13 8.87
N HIS A 158 -7.15 -5.92 8.75
CA HIS A 158 -7.21 -7.23 8.10
C HIS A 158 -6.93 -8.33 9.11
N TYR A 159 -7.74 -9.38 9.09
CA TYR A 159 -7.49 -10.61 9.81
C TYR A 159 -7.23 -11.74 8.82
N ILE A 160 -6.08 -12.39 8.97
CA ILE A 160 -5.66 -13.54 8.16
C ILE A 160 -5.60 -14.74 9.09
N SER A 161 -6.39 -15.77 8.80
CA SER A 161 -6.48 -16.96 9.63
C SER A 161 -6.16 -18.23 8.85
N SER A 162 -5.64 -19.23 9.56
CA SER A 162 -5.43 -20.57 9.04
C SER A 162 -5.78 -21.63 10.07
N HIS A 163 -6.51 -22.64 9.62
CA HIS A 163 -6.89 -23.83 10.38
C HIS A 163 -6.63 -25.06 9.52
N ALA A 164 -5.35 -25.41 9.34
CA ALA A 164 -4.91 -26.54 8.54
C ALA A 164 -3.76 -27.27 9.24
N ASP A 165 -3.55 -28.54 8.91
CA ASP A 165 -2.44 -29.36 9.43
C ASP A 165 -2.32 -29.37 10.97
N HIS A 166 -3.47 -29.35 11.66
CA HIS A 166 -3.57 -29.24 13.12
C HIS A 166 -2.97 -27.96 13.72
N GLN A 167 -2.73 -26.95 12.89
CA GLN A 167 -2.24 -25.64 13.26
C GLN A 167 -3.40 -24.63 13.26
N GLN A 168 -3.36 -23.71 14.23
CA GLN A 168 -4.23 -22.55 14.28
C GLN A 168 -3.37 -21.30 14.33
N LEU A 169 -3.53 -20.45 13.32
CA LEU A 169 -2.80 -19.20 13.17
C LEU A 169 -3.79 -18.06 12.92
N GLY A 170 -3.57 -16.95 13.61
CA GLY A 170 -4.25 -15.68 13.35
C GLY A 170 -3.23 -14.57 13.16
N LEU A 171 -3.40 -13.73 12.16
CA LEU A 171 -2.56 -12.56 11.91
C LEU A 171 -3.44 -11.34 11.74
N TRP A 172 -3.25 -10.38 12.61
CA TRP A 172 -3.91 -9.08 12.55
C TRP A 172 -2.97 -8.05 11.96
N ILE A 173 -3.45 -7.31 10.96
CA ILE A 173 -2.75 -6.20 10.32
C ILE A 173 -3.53 -4.92 10.54
N SER A 174 -2.86 -3.89 11.07
CA SER A 174 -3.45 -2.57 11.27
C SER A 174 -2.73 -1.49 10.46
N GLN A 175 -3.46 -0.45 10.06
CA GLN A 175 -2.92 0.72 9.36
C GLN A 175 -2.20 1.70 10.31
N GLN A 176 -1.61 1.18 11.38
CA GLN A 176 -0.79 1.96 12.30
C GLN A 176 0.68 1.72 11.98
N PRO A 177 1.49 2.78 11.88
CA PRO A 177 2.90 2.63 11.57
C PRO A 177 3.63 1.89 12.68
N CYS A 178 4.70 1.20 12.30
CA CYS A 178 5.54 0.40 13.17
C CYS A 178 7.01 0.72 12.89
N THR A 179 7.78 0.97 13.94
CA THR A 179 9.24 1.10 13.85
C THR A 179 9.86 -0.17 14.41
N ASP A 180 10.68 -0.82 13.60
CA ASP A 180 11.41 -2.01 13.98
C ASP A 180 12.43 -1.68 15.09
N SER A 181 12.33 -2.33 16.24
CA SER A 181 13.14 -1.99 17.42
C SER A 181 14.63 -2.30 17.26
N MET A 182 14.98 -3.21 16.36
CA MET A 182 16.36 -3.64 16.13
C MET A 182 17.08 -2.77 15.09
N SER A 183 16.42 -2.46 13.98
CA SER A 183 17.01 -1.70 12.87
C SER A 183 16.64 -0.22 12.85
N GLY A 184 15.56 0.17 13.52
CA GLY A 184 14.96 1.51 13.39
C GLY A 184 14.20 1.71 12.08
N PHE A 185 14.05 0.68 11.24
CA PHE A 185 13.30 0.78 9.98
C PHE A 185 11.84 1.10 10.24
N TRP A 186 11.26 1.92 9.40
CA TRP A 186 9.88 2.35 9.52
C TRP A 186 9.00 1.58 8.53
N TYR A 187 7.83 1.15 8.99
CA TYR A 187 6.84 0.44 8.20
C TYR A 187 5.47 1.06 8.40
N GLY A 188 4.65 1.10 7.35
CA GLY A 188 3.33 1.70 7.39
C GLY A 188 2.27 0.87 8.13
N LEU A 189 2.56 -0.41 8.44
CA LEU A 189 1.63 -1.30 9.10
C LEU A 189 2.25 -1.96 10.34
N SER A 190 1.37 -2.29 11.28
CA SER A 190 1.68 -3.10 12.45
C SER A 190 1.05 -4.48 12.31
N ALA A 191 1.71 -5.48 12.87
CA ALA A 191 1.27 -6.86 12.86
C ALA A 191 1.15 -7.42 14.27
N ARG A 192 0.14 -8.28 14.47
CA ARG A 192 0.00 -9.10 15.67
C ARG A 192 -0.33 -10.53 15.27
N LEU A 193 0.62 -11.43 15.52
CA LEU A 193 0.49 -12.86 15.25
C LEU A 193 -0.01 -13.57 16.52
N GLU A 194 -1.06 -14.35 16.37
CA GLU A 194 -1.58 -15.31 17.33
C GLU A 194 -1.15 -16.70 16.87
N TRP A 195 -0.23 -17.32 17.61
CA TRP A 195 0.39 -18.58 17.22
C TRP A 195 0.71 -19.42 18.45
N GLN A 196 0.29 -20.70 18.45
CA GLN A 196 0.47 -21.65 19.56
C GLN A 196 0.03 -21.10 20.94
N GLY A 197 -1.07 -20.34 20.97
CA GLY A 197 -1.59 -19.73 22.20
C GLY A 197 -0.78 -18.54 22.72
N GLN A 198 0.22 -18.08 21.96
CA GLN A 198 1.01 -16.89 22.24
C GLN A 198 0.65 -15.75 21.27
N THR A 199 0.97 -14.53 21.68
CA THR A 199 0.79 -13.34 20.85
C THR A 199 2.13 -12.67 20.64
N PHE A 200 2.46 -12.42 19.37
CA PHE A 200 3.70 -11.79 18.95
C PHE A 200 3.37 -10.48 18.24
N SER A 201 4.09 -9.42 18.62
CA SER A 201 3.98 -8.12 17.98
C SER A 201 5.06 -7.98 16.90
N GLY A 202 4.77 -7.17 15.88
CA GLY A 202 5.68 -6.96 14.77
C GLY A 202 5.27 -5.83 13.84
N CYS A 203 6.08 -5.61 12.82
CA CYS A 203 5.80 -4.68 11.73
C CYS A 203 5.31 -5.43 10.50
N ALA A 204 4.66 -4.73 9.57
CA ALA A 204 4.24 -5.28 8.30
C ALA A 204 4.26 -4.25 7.17
N TYR A 205 4.26 -4.74 5.93
CA TYR A 205 4.04 -3.94 4.74
C TYR A 205 3.29 -4.74 3.67
N TYR A 206 2.62 -4.03 2.77
CA TYR A 206 1.98 -4.62 1.61
C TYR A 206 3.00 -4.90 0.51
N GLY A 207 2.93 -6.06 -0.14
CA GLY A 207 3.74 -6.37 -1.32
C GLY A 207 3.09 -5.90 -2.63
N ALA A 208 3.71 -6.21 -3.77
CA ALA A 208 3.24 -5.78 -5.09
C ALA A 208 1.88 -6.38 -5.50
N GLN A 209 1.56 -7.59 -5.02
CA GLN A 209 0.30 -8.26 -5.31
C GLN A 209 -0.85 -7.79 -4.40
N HIS A 210 -0.59 -6.87 -3.48
CA HIS A 210 -1.66 -6.28 -2.70
C HIS A 210 -2.48 -5.34 -3.58
N SER A 211 -3.70 -5.74 -3.93
CA SER A 211 -4.68 -4.84 -4.51
C SER A 211 -5.32 -4.02 -3.39
N SER A 212 -5.12 -2.70 -3.44
CA SER A 212 -5.83 -1.73 -2.60
C SER A 212 -7.25 -1.42 -3.12
N ASN A 213 -7.81 -2.30 -3.97
CA ASN A 213 -9.13 -2.09 -4.54
C ASN A 213 -10.20 -2.30 -3.45
N PRO A 214 -11.06 -1.30 -3.18
CA PRO A 214 -12.14 -1.41 -2.20
C PRO A 214 -13.20 -2.45 -2.58
#